data_AF-A0A1G3UKK4-F1
#
_entry.id   AF-A0A1G3UKK4-F1
#
_cell.length_a   1.000
_cell.length_b   1.000
_cell.length_c   1.000
_cell.angle_alpha   90.00
_cell.angle_beta   90.00
_cell.angle_gamma   90.00
#
_symmetry.space_group_name_H-M   'P 1'
#
loop_
_entity.id
_entity.type
_entity.pdbx_description
1 polymer ?
#
loop_
_entity_poly.entity_id
_entity_poly.type
_entity_poly.pdbx_seq_one_letter_code
_entity_poly.pdbx_strand_id
1 'polypeptide(L)'
;GSAKISGTITKENLYAEAILTKKSSANVALKRLILERNYQLTYAYYFSDDEYIKLKLFLDNITMNPQKVFFPLREIALNADFDKEYTKSEFLDIPIEDIEHLTVMNESELQLKYDFLHRWIDEATAKISTLPSNDNAAMQSFILLYLIFKIDYLLVPKYGIFQKSSKKVQEYFSDENATVEAKNEEIRVYINKLKEMDFEEFKTNFYNAKYTFNPLEKTSQEEIEVFITESLAKIRWYKNNRYNQVIPTMYNYVALYILYNYGLHVVLKNLLHTLVEIQDPDFFTSLGYTPLYNKENSTFAKRAIISRIDDIIAPHQSRFKLLKPFGEKLNFTSLNEFSNSFYLQIKNLNFEEI
;
A
#
# COMPACT_ATOMS: atom_id res chain seq x y z
N GLY A 1 -5.48 -11.13 -7.29
CA GLY A 1 -6.26 -9.92 -7.56
C GLY A 1 -6.99 -10.12 -8.85
N SER A 2 -6.75 -9.24 -9.81
CA SER A 2 -7.27 -9.28 -11.18
C SER A 2 -6.85 -10.52 -11.97
N ALA A 3 -5.67 -11.10 -11.69
CA ALA A 3 -5.20 -12.28 -12.38
C ALA A 3 -5.61 -13.58 -11.66
N LYS A 4 -6.11 -14.52 -12.44
CA LYS A 4 -6.30 -15.92 -12.06
C LYS A 4 -5.25 -16.77 -12.76
N ILE A 5 -4.57 -17.58 -11.97
CA ILE A 5 -3.55 -18.51 -12.45
C ILE A 5 -4.14 -19.91 -12.45
N SER A 6 -4.11 -20.55 -13.60
CA SER A 6 -4.57 -21.93 -13.77
C SER A 6 -3.42 -22.78 -14.30
N GLY A 7 -3.36 -24.04 -13.91
CA GLY A 7 -2.21 -24.86 -14.24
C GLY A 7 -2.34 -26.32 -13.83
N THR A 8 -1.33 -27.10 -14.19
CA THR A 8 -1.20 -28.51 -13.82
C THR A 8 0.21 -28.80 -13.34
N ILE A 9 0.32 -29.72 -12.38
CA ILE A 9 1.60 -30.26 -11.94
C ILE A 9 1.54 -31.79 -12.13
N THR A 10 2.48 -32.31 -12.90
CA THR A 10 2.63 -33.75 -13.18
C THR A 10 3.92 -34.26 -12.54
N LYS A 11 4.36 -35.49 -12.79
CA LYS A 11 5.70 -35.94 -12.37
C LYS A 11 6.83 -35.34 -13.22
N GLU A 12 6.51 -34.83 -14.40
CA GLU A 12 7.48 -34.45 -15.44
C GLU A 12 7.57 -32.95 -15.64
N ASN A 13 6.49 -32.22 -15.37
CA ASN A 13 6.42 -30.77 -15.58
C ASN A 13 5.50 -30.07 -14.58
N LEU A 14 5.76 -28.78 -14.42
CA LEU A 14 4.80 -27.80 -13.92
C LEU A 14 4.45 -26.84 -15.04
N TYR A 15 3.15 -26.65 -15.23
CA TYR A 15 2.58 -25.67 -16.14
C TYR A 15 1.66 -24.73 -15.36
N ALA A 16 1.80 -23.43 -15.56
CA ALA A 16 0.84 -22.45 -15.09
C ALA A 16 0.68 -21.33 -16.11
N GLU A 17 -0.52 -20.79 -16.24
CA GLU A 17 -0.81 -19.66 -17.11
C GLU A 17 -1.78 -18.67 -16.47
N ALA A 18 -1.71 -17.43 -16.92
CA ALA A 18 -2.71 -16.40 -16.66
C ALA A 18 -3.07 -15.71 -17.97
N ILE A 19 -4.37 -15.57 -18.22
CA ILE A 19 -4.89 -14.88 -19.41
C ILE A 19 -4.86 -13.37 -19.16
N LEU A 20 -4.31 -12.62 -20.11
CA LEU A 20 -4.30 -11.16 -20.08
C LEU A 20 -5.50 -10.57 -20.83
N THR A 21 -5.53 -10.80 -22.16
CA THR A 21 -6.54 -10.24 -23.08
C THR A 21 -6.64 -11.10 -24.35
N LYS A 22 -7.65 -10.84 -25.17
CA LYS A 22 -7.78 -11.42 -26.51
C LYS A 22 -6.72 -10.88 -27.46
N LYS A 23 -6.15 -11.77 -28.27
CA LYS A 23 -5.17 -11.45 -29.30
C LYS A 23 -5.71 -10.48 -30.35
N SER A 24 -7.01 -10.58 -30.67
CA SER A 24 -7.72 -9.69 -31.59
C SER A 24 -7.89 -8.27 -31.06
N SER A 25 -7.96 -8.10 -29.74
CA SER A 25 -8.07 -6.79 -29.08
C SER A 25 -6.71 -6.08 -28.91
N ALA A 26 -5.61 -6.82 -28.95
CA ALA A 26 -4.28 -6.27 -28.68
C ALA A 26 -3.73 -5.41 -29.82
N ASN A 27 -3.62 -4.11 -29.56
CA ASN A 27 -2.99 -3.15 -30.48
C ASN A 27 -1.45 -3.26 -30.47
N VAL A 28 -0.79 -2.51 -31.37
CA VAL A 28 0.68 -2.55 -31.53
C VAL A 28 1.40 -2.07 -30.26
N ALA A 29 0.86 -1.08 -29.56
CA ALA A 29 1.47 -0.54 -28.35
C ALA A 29 1.48 -1.56 -27.21
N LEU A 30 0.37 -2.26 -26.96
CA LEU A 30 0.32 -3.35 -25.98
C LEU A 30 1.27 -4.49 -26.35
N LYS A 31 1.33 -4.88 -27.64
CA LYS A 31 2.25 -5.93 -28.09
C LYS A 31 3.72 -5.57 -27.84
N ARG A 32 4.11 -4.32 -28.07
CA ARG A 32 5.48 -3.84 -27.77
C ARG A 32 5.77 -3.88 -26.27
N LEU A 33 4.85 -3.36 -25.45
CA LEU A 33 4.98 -3.40 -23.99
C LEU A 33 5.20 -4.82 -23.48
N ILE A 34 4.39 -5.77 -23.94
CA ILE A 34 4.48 -7.17 -23.53
C ILE A 34 5.81 -7.81 -23.94
N LEU A 35 6.32 -7.48 -25.13
CA LEU A 35 7.64 -7.93 -25.57
C LEU A 35 8.77 -7.33 -24.72
N GLU A 36 8.66 -6.06 -24.32
CA GLU A 36 9.61 -5.43 -23.40
C GLU A 36 9.57 -6.08 -22.01
N ARG A 37 8.37 -6.37 -21.50
CA ARG A 37 8.15 -7.07 -20.23
C ARG A 37 8.80 -8.45 -20.21
N ASN A 38 8.83 -9.17 -21.33
CA ASN A 38 9.53 -10.47 -21.42
C ASN A 38 11.03 -10.41 -21.09
N TYR A 39 11.70 -9.27 -21.31
CA TYR A 39 13.10 -9.10 -20.95
C TYR A 39 13.32 -8.85 -19.44
N GLN A 40 12.24 -8.59 -18.70
CA GLN A 40 12.27 -8.32 -17.26
C GLN A 40 11.87 -9.54 -16.41
N LEU A 41 11.35 -10.60 -17.04
CA LEU A 41 10.89 -11.81 -16.37
C LEU A 41 11.98 -12.87 -16.35
N THR A 42 12.07 -13.63 -15.24
CA THR A 42 13.09 -14.67 -15.05
C THR A 42 12.58 -16.06 -15.39
N TYR A 43 11.34 -16.38 -15.00
CA TYR A 43 10.76 -17.72 -15.07
C TYR A 43 9.55 -17.81 -15.99
N ALA A 44 8.76 -16.74 -16.05
CA ALA A 44 7.55 -16.66 -16.87
C ALA A 44 7.81 -15.89 -18.17
N TYR A 45 7.02 -16.19 -19.20
CA TYR A 45 7.10 -15.49 -20.48
C TYR A 45 5.71 -15.30 -21.06
N TYR A 46 5.50 -14.13 -21.66
CA TYR A 46 4.34 -13.87 -22.47
C TYR A 46 4.39 -14.66 -23.77
N PHE A 47 3.26 -15.27 -24.10
CA PHE A 47 3.01 -15.94 -25.36
C PHE A 47 1.59 -15.64 -25.85
N SER A 48 1.32 -15.93 -27.11
CA SER A 48 -0.03 -15.91 -27.65
C SER A 48 -0.37 -17.25 -28.24
N ASP A 49 -1.55 -17.78 -27.94
CA ASP A 49 -2.14 -18.89 -28.68
C ASP A 49 -3.01 -18.35 -29.84
N ASP A 50 -4.00 -19.13 -30.27
CA ASP A 50 -4.92 -18.75 -31.33
C ASP A 50 -5.89 -17.63 -30.90
N GLU A 51 -6.22 -17.53 -29.62
CA GLU A 51 -7.28 -16.65 -29.12
C GLU A 51 -6.77 -15.57 -28.16
N TYR A 52 -5.83 -15.90 -27.27
CA TYR A 52 -5.43 -15.06 -26.15
C TYR A 52 -3.93 -14.73 -26.14
N ILE A 53 -3.61 -13.61 -25.50
CA ILE A 53 -2.28 -13.31 -24.99
C ILE A 53 -2.25 -13.71 -23.51
N LYS A 54 -1.23 -14.47 -23.12
CA LYS A 54 -1.12 -15.12 -21.82
C LYS A 54 0.30 -14.97 -21.27
N LEU A 55 0.40 -14.90 -19.95
CA LEU A 55 1.66 -15.09 -19.23
C LEU A 55 1.76 -16.56 -18.83
N LYS A 56 2.85 -17.25 -19.21
CA LYS A 56 3.04 -18.68 -18.98
C LYS A 56 4.30 -18.95 -18.17
N LEU A 57 4.19 -19.96 -17.33
CA LEU A 57 5.27 -20.62 -16.62
C LEU A 57 5.31 -22.10 -17.05
N PHE A 58 6.49 -22.58 -17.44
CA PHE A 58 6.73 -24.00 -17.71
C PHE A 58 8.10 -24.42 -17.15
N LEU A 59 8.11 -25.46 -16.33
CA LEU A 59 9.33 -25.99 -15.71
C LEU A 59 9.34 -27.52 -15.82
N ASP A 60 10.50 -28.08 -16.15
CA ASP A 60 10.72 -29.53 -16.06
C ASP A 60 10.81 -29.95 -14.59
N ASN A 61 9.97 -30.91 -14.18
CA ASN A 61 9.75 -31.30 -12.78
C ASN A 61 10.75 -32.35 -12.25
N ILE A 62 11.80 -32.69 -13.00
CA ILE A 62 12.74 -33.79 -12.65
C ILE A 62 13.50 -33.52 -11.33
N THR A 63 13.67 -32.25 -10.91
CA THR A 63 14.40 -31.88 -9.68
C THR A 63 13.71 -30.80 -8.84
N MET A 64 12.40 -30.63 -9.01
CA MET A 64 11.64 -29.55 -8.40
C MET A 64 11.39 -29.82 -6.91
N ASN A 65 11.49 -28.77 -6.10
CA ASN A 65 11.17 -28.79 -4.67
C ASN A 65 10.36 -27.53 -4.33
N PRO A 66 9.71 -27.44 -3.16
CA PRO A 66 8.86 -26.29 -2.83
C PRO A 66 9.54 -24.94 -2.97
N GLN A 67 10.84 -24.84 -2.65
CA GLN A 67 11.60 -23.59 -2.79
C GLN A 67 11.80 -23.19 -4.25
N LYS A 68 12.08 -24.16 -5.13
CA LYS A 68 12.24 -23.93 -6.58
C LYS A 68 10.94 -23.56 -7.27
N VAL A 69 9.79 -23.95 -6.74
CA VAL A 69 8.47 -23.64 -7.33
C VAL A 69 7.90 -22.33 -6.82
N PHE A 70 8.26 -21.94 -5.59
CA PHE A 70 7.75 -20.74 -4.94
C PHE A 70 8.04 -19.47 -5.75
N PHE A 71 9.29 -19.21 -6.12
CA PHE A 71 9.66 -17.98 -6.84
C PHE A 71 9.05 -17.89 -8.24
N PRO A 72 9.05 -18.95 -9.06
CA PRO A 72 8.35 -18.93 -10.35
C PRO A 72 6.84 -18.68 -10.22
N LEU A 73 6.15 -19.34 -9.28
CA LEU A 73 4.72 -19.11 -9.05
C LEU A 73 4.44 -17.69 -8.52
N ARG A 74 5.33 -17.16 -7.67
CA ARG A 74 5.26 -15.78 -7.19
C ARG A 74 5.44 -14.80 -8.36
N GLU A 75 6.39 -15.05 -9.26
CA GLU A 75 6.66 -14.19 -10.41
C GLU A 75 5.43 -14.12 -11.33
N ILE A 76 4.89 -15.26 -11.78
CA ILE A 76 3.69 -15.25 -12.63
C ILE A 76 2.50 -14.59 -11.92
N ALA A 77 2.32 -14.80 -10.61
CA ALA A 77 1.20 -14.24 -9.87
C ALA A 77 1.27 -12.72 -9.76
N LEU A 78 2.41 -12.17 -9.36
CA LEU A 78 2.57 -10.73 -9.18
C LEU A 78 2.56 -10.01 -10.53
N ASN A 79 3.25 -10.54 -11.53
CA ASN A 79 3.37 -9.89 -12.83
C ASN A 79 2.06 -9.98 -13.63
N ALA A 80 1.34 -11.10 -13.61
CA ALA A 80 0.04 -11.18 -14.28
C ALA A 80 -0.98 -10.21 -13.67
N ASP A 81 -1.01 -10.09 -12.34
CA ASP A 81 -1.92 -9.19 -11.63
C ASP A 81 -1.60 -7.72 -11.96
N PHE A 82 -0.31 -7.35 -11.86
CA PHE A 82 0.18 -6.02 -12.19
C PHE A 82 -0.07 -5.65 -13.64
N ASP A 83 0.34 -6.50 -14.59
CA ASP A 83 0.24 -6.20 -16.02
C ASP A 83 -1.22 -6.17 -16.49
N LYS A 84 -2.11 -6.97 -15.89
CA LYS A 84 -3.55 -6.90 -16.18
C LYS A 84 -4.15 -5.59 -15.69
N GLU A 85 -3.82 -5.16 -14.47
CA GLU A 85 -4.29 -3.86 -13.98
C GLU A 85 -3.72 -2.69 -14.78
N TYR A 86 -2.43 -2.75 -15.12
CA TYR A 86 -1.76 -1.76 -15.95
C TYR A 86 -2.41 -1.68 -17.33
N THR A 87 -2.70 -2.83 -17.94
CA THR A 87 -3.36 -2.89 -19.26
C THR A 87 -4.71 -2.19 -19.23
N LYS A 88 -5.51 -2.43 -18.17
CA LYS A 88 -6.80 -1.77 -17.98
C LYS A 88 -6.68 -0.25 -17.76
N SER A 89 -5.59 0.21 -17.13
CA SER A 89 -5.31 1.64 -16.90
C SER A 89 -4.91 2.36 -18.18
N GLU A 90 -3.94 1.80 -18.91
CA GLU A 90 -3.28 2.51 -20.03
C GLU A 90 -3.93 2.26 -21.39
N PHE A 91 -4.62 1.13 -21.55
CA PHE A 91 -5.30 0.74 -22.79
C PHE A 91 -6.80 0.56 -22.54
N LEU A 92 -7.51 1.67 -22.37
CA LEU A 92 -8.94 1.68 -21.99
C LEU A 92 -9.84 0.83 -22.91
N ASP A 93 -9.51 0.76 -24.21
CA ASP A 93 -10.24 0.01 -25.23
C ASP A 93 -9.94 -1.50 -25.22
N ILE A 94 -8.96 -1.94 -24.43
CA ILE A 94 -8.55 -3.34 -24.35
C ILE A 94 -9.26 -4.01 -23.16
N PRO A 95 -10.21 -4.94 -23.41
CA PRO A 95 -10.83 -5.68 -22.34
C PRO A 95 -9.81 -6.63 -21.70
N ILE A 96 -9.85 -6.73 -20.38
CA ILE A 96 -9.14 -7.77 -19.63
C ILE A 96 -10.04 -9.00 -19.51
N GLU A 97 -9.45 -10.19 -19.60
CA GLU A 97 -10.17 -11.48 -19.64
C GLU A 97 -9.94 -12.28 -18.34
N ASP A 98 -10.74 -13.32 -18.07
CA ASP A 98 -10.67 -14.20 -16.88
C ASP A 98 -10.67 -13.38 -15.56
N ILE A 99 -11.76 -12.62 -15.37
CA ILE A 99 -11.99 -11.73 -14.22
C ILE A 99 -13.32 -12.01 -13.50
N GLU A 100 -13.99 -13.12 -13.80
CA GLU A 100 -15.29 -13.49 -13.25
C GLU A 100 -15.23 -13.77 -11.73
N HIS A 101 -14.03 -14.03 -11.19
CA HIS A 101 -13.79 -14.18 -9.75
C HIS A 101 -13.72 -12.85 -9.00
N LEU A 102 -13.66 -11.71 -9.70
CA LEU A 102 -13.69 -10.40 -9.07
C LEU A 102 -15.09 -10.09 -8.59
N THR A 103 -15.17 -9.53 -7.39
CA THR A 103 -16.45 -9.16 -6.77
C THR A 103 -16.61 -7.65 -6.78
N VAL A 104 -17.79 -7.19 -7.19
CA VAL A 104 -18.15 -5.77 -7.20
C VAL A 104 -18.21 -5.27 -5.76
N MET A 105 -17.66 -4.09 -5.52
CA MET A 105 -17.75 -3.42 -4.22
C MET A 105 -19.13 -2.81 -4.05
N ASN A 106 -19.64 -2.78 -2.81
CA ASN A 106 -20.93 -2.15 -2.53
C ASN A 106 -20.87 -0.65 -2.89
N GLU A 107 -21.87 -0.18 -3.63
CA GLU A 107 -21.99 1.22 -4.04
C GLU A 107 -22.03 2.19 -2.84
N SER A 108 -22.63 1.81 -1.71
CA SER A 108 -22.60 2.65 -0.49
C SER A 108 -21.19 2.77 0.10
N GLU A 109 -20.39 1.71 0.03
CA GLU A 109 -18.98 1.74 0.46
C GLU A 109 -18.14 2.58 -0.52
N LEU A 110 -18.41 2.49 -1.82
CA LEU A 110 -17.76 3.30 -2.84
C LEU A 110 -18.07 4.79 -2.66
N GLN A 111 -19.32 5.14 -2.40
CA GLN A 111 -19.71 6.53 -2.13
C GLN A 111 -19.00 7.06 -0.88
N LEU A 112 -18.96 6.28 0.20
CA LEU A 112 -18.21 6.64 1.40
C LEU A 112 -16.74 6.91 1.07
N LYS A 113 -16.08 6.01 0.33
CA LYS A 113 -14.67 6.17 -0.08
C LYS A 113 -14.46 7.41 -0.94
N TYR A 114 -15.38 7.71 -1.86
CA TYR A 114 -15.35 8.89 -2.72
C TYR A 114 -15.43 10.19 -1.89
N ASP A 115 -16.35 10.24 -0.93
CA ASP A 115 -16.55 11.39 -0.04
C ASP A 115 -15.31 11.63 0.84
N PHE A 116 -14.68 10.56 1.33
CA PHE A 116 -13.45 10.65 2.11
C PHE A 116 -12.26 11.09 1.26
N LEU A 117 -12.13 10.61 0.02
CA LEU A 117 -11.11 11.06 -0.93
C LEU A 117 -11.16 12.59 -1.08
N HIS A 118 -12.34 13.13 -1.41
CA HIS A 118 -12.52 14.56 -1.63
C HIS A 118 -12.22 15.37 -0.37
N ARG A 119 -12.74 14.91 0.77
CA ARG A 119 -12.48 15.54 2.07
C ARG A 119 -11.00 15.60 2.40
N TRP A 120 -10.26 14.50 2.21
CA TRP A 120 -8.82 14.48 2.51
C TRP A 120 -8.01 15.34 1.55
N ILE A 121 -8.42 15.43 0.27
CA ILE A 121 -7.79 16.34 -0.69
C ILE A 121 -8.01 17.81 -0.26
N ASP A 122 -9.23 18.16 0.14
CA ASP A 122 -9.54 19.52 0.60
C ASP A 122 -8.78 19.86 1.90
N GLU A 123 -8.75 18.95 2.87
CA GLU A 123 -7.99 19.09 4.11
C GLU A 123 -6.48 19.27 3.82
N ALA A 124 -5.91 18.47 2.92
CA ALA A 124 -4.50 18.58 2.53
C ALA A 124 -4.20 19.91 1.85
N THR A 125 -5.08 20.35 0.93
CA THR A 125 -4.94 21.63 0.20
C THR A 125 -5.02 22.81 1.16
N ALA A 126 -6.00 22.80 2.07
CA ALA A 126 -6.15 23.82 3.11
C ALA A 126 -4.91 23.86 3.99
N LYS A 127 -4.41 22.71 4.44
CA LYS A 127 -3.20 22.62 5.28
C LYS A 127 -1.94 23.12 4.58
N ILE A 128 -1.78 22.83 3.29
CA ILE A 128 -0.67 23.34 2.48
C ILE A 128 -0.73 24.87 2.40
N SER A 129 -1.93 25.44 2.30
CA SER A 129 -2.13 26.89 2.21
C SER A 129 -1.78 27.64 3.49
N THR A 130 -1.70 26.96 4.64
CA THR A 130 -1.26 27.57 5.92
C THR A 130 0.25 27.43 6.17
N LEU A 131 0.99 26.79 5.27
CA LEU A 131 2.44 26.64 5.44
C LEU A 131 3.15 28.00 5.29
N PRO A 132 4.20 28.28 6.09
CA PRO A 132 4.97 29.50 5.94
C PRO A 132 5.63 29.54 4.55
N SER A 133 5.90 30.74 4.03
CA SER A 133 6.45 30.90 2.68
C SER A 133 7.90 30.44 2.55
N ASN A 134 8.66 30.38 3.66
CA ASN A 134 10.02 29.87 3.71
C ASN A 134 10.04 28.36 4.03
N ASP A 135 10.91 27.60 3.33
CA ASP A 135 11.20 26.18 3.58
C ASP A 135 9.98 25.24 3.63
N ASN A 136 8.91 25.54 2.88
CA ASN A 136 7.71 24.71 2.87
C ASN A 136 7.76 23.49 1.94
N ALA A 137 8.72 23.40 1.02
CA ALA A 137 8.78 22.29 0.06
C ALA A 137 8.84 20.92 0.75
N ALA A 138 9.71 20.77 1.76
CA ALA A 138 9.78 19.54 2.54
C ALA A 138 8.48 19.26 3.34
N MET A 139 7.85 20.30 3.90
CA MET A 139 6.57 20.16 4.62
C MET A 139 5.43 19.74 3.71
N GLN A 140 5.36 20.31 2.50
CA GLN A 140 4.40 19.93 1.47
C GLN A 140 4.60 18.48 1.05
N SER A 141 5.85 18.05 0.89
CA SER A 141 6.18 16.67 0.54
C SER A 141 5.57 15.68 1.53
N PHE A 142 5.71 15.93 2.84
CA PHE A 142 5.09 15.08 3.86
C PHE A 142 3.58 15.02 3.74
N ILE A 143 2.91 16.15 3.45
CA ILE A 143 1.45 16.20 3.31
C ILE A 143 0.98 15.44 2.06
N LEU A 144 1.64 15.69 0.93
CA LEU A 144 1.28 15.12 -0.37
C LEU A 144 1.52 13.60 -0.40
N LEU A 145 2.68 13.15 0.06
CA LEU A 145 3.00 11.73 0.14
C LEU A 145 2.12 11.00 1.16
N TYR A 146 1.88 11.61 2.33
CA TYR A 146 0.94 11.07 3.31
C TYR A 146 -0.44 10.86 2.70
N LEU A 147 -0.95 11.84 1.95
CA LEU A 147 -2.25 11.72 1.29
C LEU A 147 -2.27 10.55 0.30
N ILE A 148 -1.24 10.39 -0.54
CA ILE A 148 -1.16 9.24 -1.46
C ILE A 148 -1.15 7.91 -0.70
N PHE A 149 -0.32 7.77 0.34
CA PHE A 149 -0.26 6.52 1.11
C PHE A 149 -1.55 6.24 1.86
N LYS A 150 -2.27 7.28 2.28
CA LYS A 150 -3.57 7.16 2.93
C LYS A 150 -4.65 6.70 1.95
N ILE A 151 -4.66 7.26 0.74
CA ILE A 151 -5.54 6.82 -0.35
C ILE A 151 -5.28 5.35 -0.66
N ASP A 152 -4.01 4.97 -0.86
CA ASP A 152 -3.62 3.60 -1.15
C ASP A 152 -4.07 2.62 -0.04
N TYR A 153 -3.75 2.94 1.21
CA TYR A 153 -3.98 2.03 2.33
C TYR A 153 -5.45 1.92 2.75
N LEU A 154 -6.19 3.04 2.79
CA LEU A 154 -7.56 3.06 3.31
C LEU A 154 -8.61 2.84 2.23
N LEU A 155 -8.42 3.38 1.02
CA LEU A 155 -9.38 3.18 -0.06
C LEU A 155 -9.11 1.88 -0.83
N VAL A 156 -7.84 1.49 -0.92
CA VAL A 156 -7.35 0.31 -1.64
C VAL A 156 -7.76 0.35 -3.12
N PRO A 157 -7.41 1.43 -3.84
CA PRO A 157 -7.73 1.55 -5.25
C PRO A 157 -7.02 0.46 -6.08
N LYS A 158 -7.51 0.27 -7.29
CA LYS A 158 -7.01 -0.64 -8.33
C LYS A 158 -6.91 0.13 -9.64
N TYR A 159 -6.32 -0.50 -10.65
CA TYR A 159 -6.26 0.07 -12.01
C TYR A 159 -5.66 1.49 -12.02
N GLY A 160 -6.34 2.46 -12.62
CA GLY A 160 -5.80 3.78 -12.91
C GLY A 160 -5.38 4.57 -11.67
N ILE A 161 -6.18 4.57 -10.61
CA ILE A 161 -5.81 5.29 -9.38
C ILE A 161 -4.55 4.68 -8.77
N PHE A 162 -4.49 3.35 -8.63
CA PHE A 162 -3.31 2.66 -8.07
C PHE A 162 -2.07 2.88 -8.94
N GLN A 163 -2.15 2.58 -10.24
CA GLN A 163 -1.02 2.65 -11.16
C GLN A 163 -0.43 4.07 -11.26
N LYS A 164 -1.29 5.08 -11.37
CA LYS A 164 -0.86 6.49 -11.44
C LYS A 164 -0.29 6.98 -10.11
N SER A 165 -0.90 6.59 -8.97
CA SER A 165 -0.38 6.91 -7.63
C SER A 165 1.01 6.31 -7.41
N SER A 166 1.17 5.01 -7.67
CA SER A 166 2.45 4.31 -7.48
C SER A 166 3.54 4.88 -8.38
N LYS A 167 3.22 5.21 -9.63
CA LYS A 167 4.14 5.89 -10.55
C LYS A 167 4.59 7.25 -9.99
N LYS A 168 3.67 8.06 -9.47
CA LYS A 168 4.02 9.36 -8.87
C LYS A 168 4.89 9.25 -7.63
N VAL A 169 4.67 8.23 -6.80
CA VAL A 169 5.56 7.92 -5.67
C VAL A 169 6.95 7.51 -6.17
N GLN A 170 7.04 6.65 -7.17
CA GLN A 170 8.31 6.22 -7.75
C GLN A 170 9.09 7.38 -8.36
N GLU A 171 8.44 8.24 -9.15
CA GLU A 171 9.02 9.46 -9.73
C GLU A 171 9.49 10.44 -8.65
N TYR A 172 8.76 10.56 -7.53
CA TYR A 172 9.18 11.41 -6.42
C TYR A 172 10.50 10.92 -5.78
N PHE A 173 10.66 9.61 -5.59
CA PHE A 173 11.84 9.03 -4.95
C PHE A 173 12.98 8.70 -5.94
N SER A 174 12.81 8.93 -7.24
CA SER A 174 13.88 8.70 -8.21
C SER A 174 15.02 9.72 -8.05
N ASP A 175 16.23 9.31 -8.40
CA ASP A 175 17.46 10.13 -8.38
C ASP A 175 17.54 11.14 -9.53
N GLU A 176 16.39 11.49 -10.14
CA GLU A 176 16.34 12.53 -11.15
C GLU A 176 16.72 13.90 -10.54
N ASN A 177 17.45 14.73 -11.30
CA ASN A 177 17.90 16.08 -10.92
C ASN A 177 16.75 17.10 -10.73
N ALA A 178 15.53 16.63 -10.45
CA ALA A 178 14.37 17.47 -10.17
C ALA A 178 14.39 17.99 -8.74
N THR A 179 14.03 19.27 -8.56
CA THR A 179 13.91 19.87 -7.24
C THR A 179 12.71 19.32 -6.47
N VAL A 180 12.70 19.47 -5.15
CA VAL A 180 11.58 19.02 -4.30
C VAL A 180 10.28 19.74 -4.68
N GLU A 181 10.35 21.01 -5.07
CA GLU A 181 9.21 21.80 -5.54
C GLU A 181 8.61 21.23 -6.83
N ALA A 182 9.46 20.87 -7.80
CA ALA A 182 9.00 20.25 -9.04
C ALA A 182 8.32 18.89 -8.78
N LYS A 183 8.93 18.07 -7.91
CA LYS A 183 8.37 16.78 -7.49
C LYS A 183 7.01 16.94 -6.77
N ASN A 184 6.89 17.95 -5.91
CA ASN A 184 5.62 18.27 -5.24
C ASN A 184 4.55 18.73 -6.22
N GLU A 185 4.92 19.52 -7.22
CA GLU A 185 3.98 20.02 -8.23
C GLU A 185 3.42 18.88 -9.07
N GLU A 186 4.24 17.90 -9.48
CA GLU A 186 3.77 16.70 -10.16
C GLU A 186 2.73 15.92 -9.37
N ILE A 187 2.94 15.79 -8.05
CA ILE A 187 1.96 15.14 -7.16
C ILE A 187 0.69 15.99 -7.04
N ARG A 188 0.80 17.31 -6.92
CA ARG A 188 -0.37 18.22 -6.84
C ARG A 188 -1.23 18.16 -8.09
N VAL A 189 -0.61 18.19 -9.27
CA VAL A 189 -1.32 18.03 -10.55
C VAL A 189 -2.11 16.73 -10.57
N TYR A 190 -1.51 15.63 -10.08
CA TYR A 190 -2.21 14.36 -9.98
C TYR A 190 -3.35 14.38 -8.96
N ILE A 191 -3.15 14.97 -7.78
CA ILE A 191 -4.20 15.11 -6.75
C ILE A 191 -5.38 15.94 -7.27
N ASN A 192 -5.13 17.00 -8.03
CA ASN A 192 -6.20 17.79 -8.64
C ASN A 192 -7.01 16.97 -9.64
N LYS A 193 -6.37 16.08 -10.42
CA LYS A 193 -7.10 15.13 -11.28
C LYS A 193 -7.98 14.17 -10.47
N LEU A 194 -7.50 13.69 -9.32
CA LEU A 194 -8.31 12.86 -8.42
C LEU A 194 -9.51 13.63 -7.85
N LYS A 195 -9.36 14.93 -7.62
CA LYS A 195 -10.43 15.82 -7.15
C LYS A 195 -11.50 16.09 -8.23
N GLU A 196 -11.09 16.16 -9.48
CA GLU A 196 -11.99 16.42 -10.62
C GLU A 196 -12.68 15.14 -11.12
N MET A 197 -12.20 13.96 -10.71
CA MET A 197 -12.76 12.67 -11.07
C MET A 197 -14.19 12.53 -10.55
N ASP A 198 -15.13 12.23 -11.44
CA ASP A 198 -16.51 11.97 -11.05
C ASP A 198 -16.67 10.58 -10.41
N PHE A 199 -17.83 10.36 -9.78
CA PHE A 199 -18.11 9.11 -9.08
C PHE A 199 -18.18 7.90 -10.02
N GLU A 200 -18.64 8.09 -11.26
CA GLU A 200 -18.79 7.01 -12.24
C GLU A 200 -17.43 6.51 -12.73
N GLU A 201 -16.46 7.40 -12.94
CA GLU A 201 -15.06 7.04 -13.20
C GLU A 201 -14.42 6.43 -11.96
N PHE A 202 -14.61 7.04 -10.79
CA PHE A 202 -14.01 6.60 -9.53
C PHE A 202 -14.34 5.13 -9.25
N LYS A 203 -15.62 4.73 -9.31
CA LYS A 203 -16.04 3.36 -8.98
C LYS A 203 -15.44 2.30 -9.90
N THR A 204 -14.99 2.64 -11.10
CA THR A 204 -14.32 1.68 -12.00
C THR A 204 -12.94 1.25 -11.49
N ASN A 205 -12.36 1.97 -10.52
CA ASN A 205 -11.05 1.71 -9.94
C ASN A 205 -11.10 0.78 -8.72
N PHE A 206 -12.21 0.08 -8.47
CA PHE A 206 -12.38 -0.75 -7.28
C PHE A 206 -12.99 -2.10 -7.60
N TYR A 207 -12.42 -3.13 -6.98
CA TYR A 207 -12.99 -4.48 -6.94
C TYR A 207 -12.47 -5.20 -5.71
N ASN A 208 -13.19 -6.23 -5.28
CA ASN A 208 -12.78 -7.12 -4.20
C ASN A 208 -12.24 -8.43 -4.78
N ALA A 209 -11.05 -8.82 -4.31
CA ALA A 209 -10.42 -10.07 -4.71
C ALA A 209 -9.53 -10.64 -3.60
N LYS A 210 -9.23 -11.93 -3.71
CA LYS A 210 -8.21 -12.59 -2.88
C LYS A 210 -6.84 -12.41 -3.50
N TYR A 211 -5.84 -12.22 -2.64
CA TYR A 211 -4.44 -12.06 -3.03
C TYR A 211 -3.61 -13.15 -2.35
N THR A 212 -2.76 -13.82 -3.13
CA THR A 212 -1.93 -14.94 -2.66
C THR A 212 -0.55 -14.49 -2.23
N PHE A 213 0.04 -13.52 -2.95
CA PHE A 213 1.40 -13.06 -2.72
C PHE A 213 1.42 -11.56 -2.38
N ASN A 214 2.32 -11.19 -1.47
CA ASN A 214 2.68 -9.79 -1.23
C ASN A 214 3.77 -9.38 -2.24
N PRO A 215 3.61 -8.26 -2.98
CA PRO A 215 4.64 -7.75 -3.87
C PRO A 215 5.93 -7.35 -3.12
N LEU A 216 5.82 -6.92 -1.87
CA LEU A 216 6.96 -6.49 -1.07
C LEU A 216 7.72 -7.69 -0.51
N GLU A 217 9.05 -7.61 -0.59
CA GLU A 217 9.94 -8.57 0.06
C GLU A 217 9.99 -8.30 1.56
N LYS A 218 10.29 -9.35 2.33
CA LYS A 218 10.37 -9.25 3.79
C LYS A 218 11.49 -8.27 4.17
N THR A 219 11.10 -7.17 4.80
CA THR A 219 12.03 -6.17 5.34
C THR A 219 12.56 -6.64 6.69
N SER A 220 13.82 -6.37 6.97
CA SER A 220 14.44 -6.69 8.26
C SER A 220 13.89 -5.79 9.37
N GLN A 221 13.93 -6.27 10.62
CA GLN A 221 13.54 -5.43 11.76
C GLN A 221 14.50 -4.25 11.97
N GLU A 222 15.78 -4.42 11.62
CA GLU A 222 16.80 -3.38 11.70
C GLU A 222 16.51 -2.21 10.76
N GLU A 223 16.17 -2.47 9.49
CA GLU A 223 15.79 -1.42 8.52
C GLU A 223 14.59 -0.60 9.01
N ILE A 224 13.60 -1.28 9.61
CA ILE A 224 12.42 -0.63 10.19
C ILE A 224 12.81 0.23 11.40
N GLU A 225 13.70 -0.27 12.27
CA GLU A 225 14.21 0.49 13.41
C GLU A 225 14.95 1.76 12.96
N VAL A 226 15.83 1.64 11.97
CA VAL A 226 16.58 2.77 11.39
C VAL A 226 15.61 3.80 10.86
N PHE A 227 14.66 3.40 10.02
CA PHE A 227 13.66 4.31 9.45
C PHE A 227 12.85 5.05 10.52
N ILE A 228 12.36 4.34 11.54
CA ILE A 228 11.61 4.94 12.65
C ILE A 228 12.50 5.92 13.41
N THR A 229 13.74 5.55 13.71
CA THR A 229 14.68 6.38 14.48
C THR A 229 14.99 7.68 13.74
N GLU A 230 15.28 7.62 12.44
CA GLU A 230 15.49 8.80 11.60
C GLU A 230 14.24 9.66 11.49
N SER A 231 13.07 9.05 11.33
CA SER A 231 11.79 9.77 11.25
C SER A 231 11.48 10.51 12.54
N LEU A 232 11.68 9.89 13.70
CA LEU A 232 11.49 10.54 15.01
C LEU A 232 12.52 11.66 15.24
N ALA A 233 13.76 11.51 14.76
CA ALA A 233 14.76 12.58 14.80
C ALA A 233 14.33 13.78 13.94
N LYS A 234 13.83 13.53 12.72
CA LYS A 234 13.26 14.57 11.85
C LYS A 234 12.09 15.27 12.54
N ILE A 235 11.13 14.54 13.09
CA ILE A 235 9.98 15.12 13.82
C ILE A 235 10.45 16.01 14.98
N ARG A 236 11.46 15.58 15.73
CA ARG A 236 12.05 16.38 16.82
C ARG A 236 12.65 17.69 16.31
N TRP A 237 13.32 17.66 15.16
CA TRP A 237 13.81 18.88 14.52
C TRP A 237 12.67 19.86 14.19
N TYR A 238 11.57 19.38 13.61
CA TYR A 238 10.40 20.23 13.32
C TYR A 238 9.72 20.77 14.60
N LYS A 239 9.64 19.98 15.68
CA LYS A 239 9.19 20.44 17.01
C LYS A 239 10.06 21.60 17.50
N ASN A 240 11.38 21.43 17.48
CA ASN A 240 12.33 22.44 17.99
C ASN A 240 12.33 23.74 17.18
N ASN A 241 12.06 23.66 15.88
CA ASN A 241 11.96 24.81 14.98
C ASN A 241 10.54 25.41 14.89
N ARG A 242 9.63 25.01 15.79
CA ARG A 242 8.27 25.57 15.92
C ARG A 242 7.37 25.39 14.70
N TYR A 243 7.67 24.42 13.84
CA TYR A 243 6.81 24.04 12.70
C TYR A 243 5.67 23.12 13.12
N ASN A 244 4.91 23.52 14.15
CA ASN A 244 3.97 22.64 14.84
C ASN A 244 2.84 22.06 13.96
N GLN A 245 2.47 22.78 12.90
CA GLN A 245 1.36 22.41 12.02
C GLN A 245 1.57 21.13 11.20
N VAL A 246 2.82 20.82 10.81
CA VAL A 246 3.11 19.63 9.98
C VAL A 246 3.30 18.36 10.83
N ILE A 247 3.57 18.52 12.13
CA ILE A 247 3.98 17.44 13.04
C ILE A 247 2.95 16.31 13.13
N PRO A 248 1.63 16.55 13.26
CA PRO A 248 0.65 15.48 13.24
C PRO A 248 0.69 14.67 11.94
N THR A 249 0.88 15.34 10.79
CA THR A 249 1.00 14.66 9.50
C THR A 249 2.26 13.82 9.42
N MET A 250 3.39 14.31 9.96
CA MET A 250 4.62 13.53 9.99
C MET A 250 4.46 12.26 10.83
N TYR A 251 3.76 12.30 11.96
CA TYR A 251 3.46 11.09 12.72
C TYR A 251 2.62 10.12 11.89
N ASN A 252 1.51 10.54 11.28
CA ASN A 252 0.69 9.64 10.48
C ASN A 252 1.43 9.11 9.24
N TYR A 253 2.28 9.94 8.62
CA TYR A 253 3.14 9.58 7.50
C TYR A 253 4.03 8.37 7.83
N VAL A 254 4.61 8.31 9.02
CA VAL A 254 5.53 7.21 9.39
C VAL A 254 4.83 5.85 9.32
N ALA A 255 3.60 5.73 9.85
CA ALA A 255 2.87 4.45 9.80
C ALA A 255 2.57 4.03 8.36
N LEU A 256 2.02 4.95 7.56
CA LEU A 256 1.61 4.63 6.20
C LEU A 256 2.79 4.44 5.26
N TYR A 257 3.90 5.15 5.46
CA TYR A 257 5.13 4.90 4.72
C TYR A 257 5.65 3.48 4.96
N ILE A 258 5.66 3.02 6.22
CA ILE A 258 6.11 1.67 6.58
C ILE A 258 5.17 0.62 5.94
N LEU A 259 3.86 0.85 6.01
CA LEU A 259 2.85 -0.04 5.44
C LEU A 259 2.92 -0.11 3.90
N TYR A 260 3.33 0.98 3.24
CA TYR A 260 3.45 1.05 1.79
C TYR A 260 4.76 0.47 1.26
N ASN A 261 5.89 0.73 1.92
CA ASN A 261 7.22 0.44 1.36
C ASN A 261 7.87 -0.86 1.87
N TYR A 262 7.41 -1.43 2.99
CA TYR A 262 8.10 -2.56 3.63
C TYR A 262 7.26 -3.83 3.70
N GLY A 263 7.88 -4.98 3.46
CA GLY A 263 7.25 -6.29 3.67
C GLY A 263 7.31 -6.68 5.14
N LEU A 264 6.24 -6.38 5.86
CA LEU A 264 6.20 -6.49 7.32
C LEU A 264 5.87 -7.90 7.82
N HIS A 265 6.38 -8.23 9.01
CA HIS A 265 5.84 -9.32 9.81
C HIS A 265 4.37 -9.01 10.19
N VAL A 266 3.51 -10.04 10.23
CA VAL A 266 2.06 -9.89 10.45
C VAL A 266 1.73 -9.15 11.75
N VAL A 267 2.48 -9.41 12.83
CA VAL A 267 2.33 -8.70 14.11
C VAL A 267 2.53 -7.19 13.92
N LEU A 268 3.61 -6.80 13.26
CA LEU A 268 3.91 -5.39 13.04
C LEU A 268 2.87 -4.72 12.14
N LYS A 269 2.43 -5.40 11.08
CA LYS A 269 1.36 -4.93 10.21
C LYS A 269 0.07 -4.64 11.00
N ASN A 270 -0.34 -5.56 11.87
CA ASN A 270 -1.56 -5.42 12.68
C ASN A 270 -1.44 -4.32 13.74
N LEU A 271 -0.25 -4.15 14.34
CA LEU A 271 0.01 -3.05 15.27
C LEU A 271 -0.06 -1.69 14.55
N LEU A 272 0.56 -1.57 13.38
CA LEU A 272 0.47 -0.35 12.58
C LEU A 272 -0.95 -0.08 12.09
N HIS A 273 -1.71 -1.12 11.72
CA HIS A 273 -3.13 -0.97 11.41
C HIS A 273 -3.92 -0.39 12.60
N THR A 274 -3.66 -0.90 13.82
CA THR A 274 -4.26 -0.36 15.05
C THR A 274 -3.92 1.12 15.24
N LEU A 275 -2.68 1.52 14.94
CA LEU A 275 -2.29 2.93 14.98
C LEU A 275 -3.02 3.77 13.92
N VAL A 276 -3.17 3.25 12.69
CA VAL A 276 -3.93 3.93 11.62
C VAL A 276 -5.40 4.09 12.02
N GLU A 277 -6.02 3.08 12.64
CA GLU A 277 -7.39 3.20 13.18
C GLU A 277 -7.54 4.32 14.20
N ILE A 278 -6.52 4.51 15.04
CA ILE A 278 -6.47 5.58 16.04
C ILE A 278 -6.25 6.95 15.40
N GLN A 279 -5.46 7.01 14.32
CA GLN A 279 -5.12 8.25 13.59
C GLN A 279 -6.25 8.71 12.66
N ASP A 280 -7.07 7.78 12.15
CA ASP A 280 -8.16 8.04 11.19
C ASP A 280 -9.55 7.57 11.69
N PRO A 281 -9.98 7.93 12.91
CA PRO A 281 -11.16 7.35 13.55
C PRO A 281 -12.46 7.61 12.79
N ASP A 282 -12.60 8.75 12.10
CA ASP A 282 -13.83 9.08 11.37
C ASP A 282 -14.08 8.08 10.23
N PHE A 283 -13.02 7.68 9.52
CA PHE A 283 -13.11 6.71 8.43
C PHE A 283 -13.60 5.35 8.93
N PHE A 284 -12.95 4.83 9.97
CA PHE A 284 -13.32 3.54 10.57
C PHE A 284 -14.71 3.58 11.23
N THR A 285 -15.07 4.70 11.87
CA THR A 285 -16.41 4.87 12.45
C THR A 285 -17.48 4.87 11.37
N SER A 286 -17.25 5.53 10.24
CA SER A 286 -18.18 5.49 9.09
C SER A 286 -18.32 4.10 8.48
N LEU A 287 -17.32 3.23 8.63
CA LEU A 287 -17.38 1.81 8.27
C LEU A 287 -18.01 0.91 9.36
N GLY A 288 -18.46 1.49 10.48
CA GLY A 288 -19.13 0.77 11.58
C GLY A 288 -18.19 0.22 12.66
N TYR A 289 -16.91 0.59 12.64
CA TYR A 289 -15.97 0.16 13.68
C TYR A 289 -16.16 0.97 14.96
N THR A 290 -15.86 0.34 16.10
CA THR A 290 -15.84 1.06 17.38
C THR A 290 -14.61 1.95 17.45
N PRO A 291 -14.76 3.27 17.72
CA PRO A 291 -13.64 4.20 17.70
C PRO A 291 -12.67 3.94 18.85
N LEU A 292 -11.38 3.91 18.54
CA LEU A 292 -10.30 3.82 19.54
C LEU A 292 -9.84 5.19 20.04
N TYR A 293 -10.14 6.24 19.29
CA TYR A 293 -9.84 7.63 19.64
C TYR A 293 -11.04 8.52 19.30
N ASN A 294 -11.44 9.35 20.26
CA ASN A 294 -12.47 10.36 20.07
C ASN A 294 -11.78 11.71 19.81
N LYS A 295 -11.96 12.24 18.59
CA LYS A 295 -11.36 13.53 18.18
C LYS A 295 -11.93 14.73 18.94
N GLU A 296 -13.23 14.75 19.20
CA GLU A 296 -13.93 15.88 19.85
C GLU A 296 -13.41 16.10 21.27
N ASN A 297 -13.27 15.01 22.03
CA ASN A 297 -12.84 15.05 23.43
C ASN A 297 -11.33 14.82 23.60
N SER A 298 -10.61 14.49 22.51
CA SER A 298 -9.20 14.11 22.53
C SER A 298 -8.90 12.97 23.51
N THR A 299 -9.78 11.97 23.59
CA THR A 299 -9.69 10.84 24.53
C THR A 299 -9.49 9.51 23.84
N PHE A 300 -8.71 8.63 24.45
CA PHE A 300 -8.44 7.27 23.97
C PHE A 300 -9.28 6.22 24.69
N ALA A 301 -9.71 5.19 23.95
CA ALA A 301 -10.25 3.96 24.49
C ALA A 301 -9.11 3.08 25.06
N LYS A 302 -8.41 3.55 26.08
CA LYS A 302 -7.15 2.98 26.59
C LYS A 302 -7.22 1.46 26.79
N ARG A 303 -8.25 0.95 27.48
CA ARG A 303 -8.40 -0.49 27.76
C ARG A 303 -8.54 -1.31 26.48
N ALA A 304 -9.30 -0.82 25.50
CA ALA A 304 -9.50 -1.49 24.23
C ALA A 304 -8.20 -1.52 23.40
N ILE A 305 -7.45 -0.41 23.39
CA ILE A 305 -6.15 -0.33 22.71
C ILE A 305 -5.15 -1.32 23.31
N ILE A 306 -5.05 -1.37 24.65
CA ILE A 306 -4.13 -2.30 25.34
C ILE A 306 -4.51 -3.75 25.04
N SER A 307 -5.79 -4.10 25.20
CA SER A 307 -6.30 -5.44 24.88
C SER A 307 -5.95 -5.84 23.44
N ARG A 308 -6.16 -4.93 22.47
CA ARG A 308 -5.87 -5.22 21.07
C ARG A 308 -4.38 -5.47 20.81
N ILE A 309 -3.50 -4.72 21.44
CA ILE A 309 -2.04 -4.94 21.35
C ILE A 309 -1.67 -6.30 21.93
N ASP A 310 -2.26 -6.67 23.07
CA ASP A 310 -2.04 -7.96 23.71
C ASP A 310 -2.52 -9.11 22.80
N ASP A 311 -3.73 -8.99 22.24
CA ASP A 311 -4.33 -9.98 21.33
C ASP A 311 -3.51 -10.17 20.04
N ILE A 312 -2.85 -9.10 19.56
CA ILE A 312 -1.97 -9.17 18.39
C ILE A 312 -0.65 -9.88 18.72
N ILE A 313 -0.10 -9.69 19.91
CA ILE A 313 1.24 -10.16 20.27
C ILE A 313 1.22 -11.56 20.89
N ALA A 314 0.31 -11.82 21.83
CA ALA A 314 0.28 -13.03 22.65
C ALA A 314 0.34 -14.34 21.83
N PRO A 315 -0.39 -14.48 20.70
CA PRO A 315 -0.37 -15.71 19.89
C PRO A 315 1.02 -16.05 19.32
N HIS A 316 1.91 -15.07 19.19
CA HIS A 316 3.22 -15.21 18.57
C HIS A 316 4.37 -15.39 19.57
N GLN A 317 4.12 -15.25 20.87
CA GLN A 317 5.16 -15.32 21.91
C GLN A 317 5.76 -16.73 22.09
N SER A 318 5.03 -17.78 21.70
CA SER A 318 5.55 -19.14 21.71
C SER A 318 6.75 -19.32 20.77
N ARG A 319 6.72 -18.64 19.62
CA ARG A 319 7.79 -18.62 18.62
C ARG A 319 8.83 -17.55 18.93
N PHE A 320 8.40 -16.36 19.36
CA PHE A 320 9.26 -15.21 19.64
C PHE A 320 9.22 -14.88 21.13
N LYS A 321 10.03 -15.55 21.95
CA LYS A 321 9.98 -15.45 23.42
C LYS A 321 10.28 -14.05 23.96
N LEU A 322 11.00 -13.23 23.21
CA LEU A 322 11.34 -11.85 23.58
C LEU A 322 10.29 -10.83 23.12
N LEU A 323 9.33 -11.23 22.28
CA LEU A 323 8.21 -10.40 21.88
C LEU A 323 7.28 -10.19 23.08
N LYS A 324 7.11 -8.95 23.52
CA LYS A 324 6.30 -8.61 24.71
C LYS A 324 5.27 -7.53 24.38
N PRO A 325 4.03 -7.64 24.88
CA PRO A 325 3.07 -6.55 24.76
C PRO A 325 3.55 -5.28 25.46
N PHE A 326 3.18 -4.14 24.90
CA PHE A 326 3.67 -2.83 25.32
C PHE A 326 2.57 -1.79 25.56
N GLY A 327 1.29 -2.19 25.52
CA GLY A 327 0.15 -1.27 25.61
C GLY A 327 0.20 -0.38 26.86
N GLU A 328 0.62 -0.93 28.00
CA GLU A 328 0.74 -0.18 29.26
C GLU A 328 1.84 0.90 29.25
N LYS A 329 2.80 0.81 28.33
CA LYS A 329 3.92 1.77 28.19
C LYS A 329 3.57 2.96 27.30
N LEU A 330 2.38 2.97 26.69
CA LEU A 330 1.96 4.01 25.76
C LEU A 330 1.53 5.30 26.50
N ASN A 331 1.82 6.43 25.86
CA ASN A 331 1.47 7.75 26.37
C ASN A 331 0.14 8.22 25.77
N PHE A 332 -0.93 8.20 26.57
CA PHE A 332 -2.29 8.57 26.12
C PHE A 332 -2.64 10.05 26.33
N THR A 333 -1.66 10.94 26.51
CA THR A 333 -1.90 12.37 26.79
C THR A 333 -2.36 13.18 25.58
N SER A 334 -1.88 12.83 24.39
CA SER A 334 -2.30 13.43 23.12
C SER A 334 -2.00 12.48 21.97
N LEU A 335 -2.60 12.70 20.79
CA LEU A 335 -2.35 11.87 19.62
C LEU A 335 -0.88 11.88 19.16
N ASN A 336 -0.19 13.01 19.31
CA ASN A 336 1.24 13.12 18.98
C ASN A 336 2.12 12.32 19.96
N GLU A 337 1.85 12.45 21.26
CA GLU A 337 2.61 11.72 22.28
C GLU A 337 2.31 10.22 22.26
N PHE A 338 1.08 9.84 21.93
CA PHE A 338 0.68 8.47 21.68
C PHE A 338 1.47 7.89 20.52
N SER A 339 1.41 8.53 19.34
CA SER A 339 2.13 8.08 18.14
C SER A 339 3.63 7.97 18.40
N ASN A 340 4.23 8.97 19.06
CA ASN A 340 5.64 8.94 19.43
C ASN A 340 6.00 7.74 20.31
N SER A 341 5.24 7.54 21.40
CA SER A 341 5.47 6.40 22.31
C SER A 341 5.26 5.06 21.61
N PHE A 342 4.29 4.97 20.70
CA PHE A 342 3.99 3.77 19.92
C PHE A 342 5.14 3.38 19.00
N TYR A 343 5.71 4.33 18.26
CA TYR A 343 6.89 4.09 17.42
C TYR A 343 8.12 3.68 18.23
N LEU A 344 8.31 4.28 19.41
CA LEU A 344 9.38 3.87 20.32
C LEU A 344 9.21 2.43 20.82
N GLN A 345 7.98 1.93 20.97
CA GLN A 345 7.77 0.52 21.32
C GLN A 345 7.96 -0.40 20.11
N ILE A 346 7.39 -0.05 18.95
CA ILE A 346 7.47 -0.87 17.73
C ILE A 346 8.91 -1.13 17.31
N LYS A 347 9.78 -0.12 17.33
CA LYS A 347 11.16 -0.29 16.87
C LYS A 347 11.96 -1.27 17.74
N ASN A 348 11.55 -1.46 18.99
CA ASN A 348 12.20 -2.35 19.95
C ASN A 348 11.57 -3.76 19.99
N LEU A 349 10.65 -4.09 19.07
CA LEU A 349 10.10 -5.44 18.98
C LEU A 349 11.17 -6.43 18.53
N ASN A 350 11.24 -7.58 19.20
CA ASN A 350 12.20 -8.63 18.87
C ASN A 350 11.45 -9.84 18.29
N PHE A 351 11.81 -10.21 17.05
CA PHE A 351 11.27 -11.35 16.29
C PHE A 351 12.31 -12.47 16.13
N GLU A 352 13.33 -12.52 16.98
CA GLU A 352 14.30 -13.62 17.00
C GLU A 352 13.64 -14.90 17.51
N GLU A 353 13.87 -16.00 16.79
CA GLU A 353 13.45 -17.33 17.20
C GLU A 353 14.48 -17.91 18.17
N ILE A 354 14.00 -18.52 19.26
CA ILE A 354 14.85 -19.20 20.26
C ILE A 354 14.52 -20.68 20.33
#